data_AF-A0A1G1W1J8-F1
#
_entry.id   AF-A0A1G1W1J8-F1
#
_cell.length_a   1.000
_cell.length_b   1.000
_cell.length_c   1.000
_cell.angle_alpha   90.00
_cell.angle_beta   90.00
_cell.angle_gamma   90.00
#
_symmetry.space_group_name_H-M   'P 1'
#
loop_
_entity.id
_entity.type
_entity.pdbx_description
1 polymer ?
#
loop_
_entity_poly.entity_id
_entity_poly.type
_entity_poly.pdbx_seq_one_letter_code
_entity_poly.pdbx_strand_id
1 'polypeptide(L)'
;MIKEVIKNILYDRKTKYFMLAILVILGLVIYEQLQQTEAPKETFPNEYIQPTPKLTFPTVAWVEPRADQKDISTTPTIKIAFEKKIKENEISLETVPAFNFSLKISPDGYYLTVSPKSPLEKNTKYQINVIFEKVRIYAWSFTTGSLEADAQIVKTIKSKLPYYGDHFSISYAGSTDKFFVTIDAKPVETYKKAALAWFTSQGLSNAETKINIFYYLVGNAAH
;
A
#
# COMPACT_ATOMS: atom_id res chain seq x y z
N MET A 1 15.37 70.29 -58.21
CA MET A 1 14.20 71.05 -57.74
C MET A 1 13.35 70.30 -56.73
N ILE A 2 12.75 69.15 -57.05
CA ILE A 2 11.82 68.43 -56.13
C ILE A 2 12.45 68.08 -54.77
N LYS A 3 13.73 67.67 -54.73
CA LYS A 3 14.43 67.33 -53.48
C LYS A 3 14.64 68.51 -52.52
N GLU A 4 14.82 69.73 -53.02
CA GLU A 4 14.97 70.92 -52.16
C GLU A 4 13.63 71.41 -51.61
N VAL A 5 12.57 71.33 -52.41
CA VAL A 5 11.22 71.68 -51.98
C VAL A 5 10.76 70.78 -50.84
N ILE A 6 11.00 69.47 -50.94
CA ILE A 6 10.68 68.50 -49.87
C ILE A 6 11.50 68.79 -48.59
N LYS A 7 12.77 69.17 -48.73
CA LYS A 7 13.64 69.47 -47.58
C LYS A 7 13.19 70.72 -46.82
N ASN A 8 12.71 71.75 -47.51
CA ASN A 8 12.17 72.96 -46.89
C ASN A 8 10.80 72.73 -46.24
N ILE A 9 9.94 71.89 -46.83
CA ILE A 9 8.65 71.52 -46.22
C ILE A 9 8.86 70.72 -44.91
N LEU A 10 9.85 69.83 -44.87
CA LEU A 10 10.19 69.05 -43.67
C LEU A 10 10.87 69.88 -42.56
N TYR A 11 11.47 71.02 -42.89
CA TYR A 11 12.17 71.87 -41.90
C TYR A 11 11.32 73.02 -41.34
N ASP A 12 10.18 73.33 -41.96
CA ASP A 12 9.24 74.31 -41.43
C ASP A 12 8.68 73.85 -40.07
N ARG A 13 8.81 74.75 -39.09
CA ARG A 13 8.44 74.51 -37.70
C ARG A 13 6.94 74.24 -37.57
N LYS A 14 6.10 74.87 -38.40
CA LYS A 14 4.65 74.63 -38.40
C LYS A 14 4.31 73.23 -38.92
N THR A 15 4.97 72.80 -40.00
CA THR A 15 4.81 71.44 -40.55
C THR A 15 5.25 70.36 -39.56
N LYS A 16 6.31 70.60 -38.78
CA LYS A 16 6.75 69.66 -37.71
C LYS A 16 5.68 69.48 -36.62
N TYR A 17 5.06 70.56 -36.16
CA TYR A 17 3.98 70.46 -35.17
C TYR A 17 2.74 69.77 -35.75
N PHE A 18 2.42 70.02 -37.02
CA PHE A 18 1.32 69.34 -37.70
C PHE A 18 1.56 67.83 -37.82
N MET A 19 2.76 67.41 -38.21
CA MET A 19 3.14 65.98 -38.27
C MET A 19 3.15 65.32 -36.89
N LEU A 20 3.60 66.04 -35.85
CA LEU A 20 3.54 65.54 -34.46
C LEU A 20 2.08 65.34 -34.01
N ALA A 21 1.18 66.29 -34.32
CA ALA A 21 -0.23 66.17 -34.00
C ALA A 21 -0.88 64.95 -34.69
N ILE A 22 -0.55 64.71 -35.96
CA ILE A 22 -1.01 63.51 -36.69
C ILE A 22 -0.52 62.23 -36.02
N LEU A 23 0.75 62.17 -35.60
CA LEU A 23 1.29 61.00 -34.90
C LEU A 23 0.63 60.76 -33.54
N VAL A 24 0.29 61.82 -32.80
CA VAL A 24 -0.42 61.70 -31.52
C VAL A 24 -1.85 61.18 -31.75
N ILE A 25 -2.56 61.68 -32.76
CA ILE A 25 -3.91 61.20 -33.11
C ILE A 25 -3.86 59.74 -33.56
N LEU A 26 -2.90 59.36 -34.41
CA LEU A 26 -2.69 57.97 -34.81
C LEU A 26 -2.37 57.08 -33.61
N GLY A 27 -1.53 57.54 -32.68
CA GLY A 27 -1.22 56.83 -31.46
C GLY A 27 -2.45 56.62 -30.57
N LEU A 28 -3.31 57.63 -30.44
CA LEU A 28 -4.57 57.52 -29.69
C LEU A 28 -5.55 56.54 -30.34
N VAL A 29 -5.72 56.59 -31.67
CA VAL A 29 -6.59 55.65 -32.39
C VAL A 29 -6.10 54.20 -32.25
N ILE A 30 -4.79 53.97 -32.35
CA ILE A 30 -4.20 52.63 -32.15
C ILE A 30 -4.38 52.17 -30.69
N TYR A 31 -4.17 53.07 -29.71
CA TYR A 31 -4.38 52.76 -28.30
C TYR A 31 -5.83 52.37 -28.01
N GLU A 32 -6.79 53.07 -28.61
CA GLU A 32 -8.22 52.79 -28.46
C GLU A 32 -8.62 51.44 -29.10
N GLN A 33 -8.03 51.08 -30.25
CA GLN A 33 -8.23 49.75 -30.85
C GLN A 33 -7.62 48.61 -30.02
N LEU A 34 -6.49 48.84 -29.35
CA LEU A 34 -5.90 47.83 -28.46
C LEU A 34 -6.76 47.56 -27.22
N GLN A 35 -7.51 48.54 -26.72
CA GLN A 35 -8.43 48.35 -25.59
C GLN A 35 -9.71 47.60 -25.97
N GLN A 36 -10.08 47.52 -27.25
CA GLN A 36 -11.27 46.80 -27.71
C GLN A 36 -11.05 45.29 -27.94
N THR A 37 -9.86 44.76 -27.68
CA THR A 37 -9.60 43.31 -27.76
C THR A 37 -9.82 42.64 -26.40
N GLU A 38 -10.97 42.90 -25.75
CA GLU A 38 -11.45 41.99 -24.72
C GLU A 38 -12.02 40.76 -25.45
N ALA A 39 -11.42 39.59 -25.21
CA ALA A 39 -11.89 38.33 -25.76
C ALA A 39 -13.39 38.19 -25.51
N PRO A 40 -14.19 37.68 -26.47
CA PRO A 40 -15.60 37.44 -26.27
C PRO A 40 -15.78 36.64 -24.98
N LYS A 41 -16.49 37.20 -24.00
CA LYS A 41 -16.99 36.41 -22.87
C LYS A 41 -17.96 35.40 -23.45
N GLU A 42 -17.46 34.21 -23.75
CA GLU A 42 -18.27 33.02 -23.95
C GLU A 42 -19.05 32.81 -22.65
N THR A 43 -20.28 33.32 -22.62
CA THR A 43 -21.30 32.88 -21.67
C THR A 43 -21.67 31.46 -22.07
N PHE A 44 -20.87 30.49 -21.62
CA PHE A 44 -21.32 29.12 -21.58
C PHE A 44 -22.60 29.08 -20.72
N PRO A 45 -23.69 28.46 -21.19
CA PRO A 45 -24.79 28.13 -20.29
C PRO A 45 -24.19 27.42 -19.08
N ASN A 46 -24.68 27.76 -17.90
CA ASN A 46 -24.25 27.22 -16.61
C ASN A 46 -24.59 25.73 -16.59
N GLU A 47 -23.80 24.94 -17.31
CA GLU A 47 -23.84 23.50 -17.33
C GLU A 47 -23.43 23.12 -15.92
N TYR A 48 -24.39 22.58 -15.16
CA TYR A 48 -24.14 22.08 -13.82
C TYR A 48 -23.01 21.05 -13.95
N ILE A 49 -21.78 21.49 -13.66
CA ILE A 49 -20.63 20.60 -13.53
C ILE A 49 -20.99 19.69 -12.36
N GLN A 50 -21.56 18.53 -12.66
CA GLN A 50 -21.71 17.50 -11.64
C GLN A 50 -20.32 17.26 -11.10
N PRO A 51 -20.09 17.40 -9.78
CA PRO A 51 -18.76 17.20 -9.22
C PRO A 51 -18.33 15.78 -9.60
N THR A 52 -17.28 15.69 -10.43
CA THR A 52 -16.71 14.39 -10.80
C THR A 52 -16.42 13.66 -9.49
N PRO A 53 -17.01 12.49 -9.25
CA PRO A 53 -16.82 11.78 -7.99
C PRO A 53 -15.33 11.59 -7.77
N LYS A 54 -14.81 12.14 -6.66
CA LYS A 54 -13.40 12.03 -6.31
C LYS A 54 -13.10 10.54 -6.11
N LEU A 55 -12.24 9.98 -6.95
CA LEU A 55 -11.78 8.59 -6.80
C LEU A 55 -11.13 8.46 -5.42
N THR A 56 -11.75 7.72 -4.52
CA THR A 56 -11.18 7.44 -3.20
C THR A 56 -10.57 6.05 -3.22
N PHE A 57 -9.24 5.98 -3.19
CA PHE A 57 -8.53 4.73 -3.00
C PHE A 57 -8.79 4.16 -1.60
N PRO A 58 -8.83 2.82 -1.44
CA PRO A 58 -8.79 2.22 -0.12
C PRO A 58 -7.41 2.45 0.50
N THR A 59 -7.39 2.85 1.77
CA THR A 59 -6.15 3.00 2.55
C THR A 59 -5.85 1.69 3.26
N VAL A 60 -4.58 1.24 3.23
CA VAL A 60 -4.11 0.15 4.08
C VAL A 60 -3.91 0.68 5.50
N ALA A 61 -4.63 0.10 6.47
CA ALA A 61 -4.56 0.45 7.88
C ALA A 61 -3.36 -0.23 8.58
N TRP A 62 -3.17 -1.53 8.35
CA TRP A 62 -2.03 -2.29 8.88
C TRP A 62 -1.77 -3.57 8.09
N VAL A 63 -0.57 -4.14 8.28
CA VAL A 63 -0.13 -5.39 7.64
C VAL A 63 0.53 -6.34 8.63
N GLU A 64 0.36 -7.63 8.37
CA GLU A 64 1.10 -8.74 8.99
C GLU A 64 1.69 -9.64 7.89
N PRO A 65 2.95 -10.06 7.96
CA PRO A 65 3.99 -9.54 8.84
C PRO A 65 4.16 -8.02 8.73
N ARG A 66 4.63 -7.39 9.82
CA ARG A 66 4.87 -5.94 9.85
C ARG A 66 5.98 -5.58 8.87
N ALA A 67 6.02 -4.32 8.46
CA ALA A 67 7.07 -3.80 7.59
C ALA A 67 8.47 -4.08 8.16
N ASP A 68 9.34 -4.62 7.30
CA ASP A 68 10.72 -5.03 7.56
C ASP A 68 10.90 -6.06 8.69
N GLN A 69 9.83 -6.76 9.08
CA GLN A 69 9.91 -7.82 10.07
C GLN A 69 10.78 -8.99 9.55
N LYS A 70 11.60 -9.54 10.43
CA LYS A 70 12.55 -10.63 10.14
C LYS A 70 12.10 -11.93 10.80
N ASP A 71 12.77 -13.01 10.43
CA ASP A 71 12.60 -14.35 11.01
C ASP A 71 11.17 -14.91 10.86
N ILE A 72 10.49 -14.51 9.79
CA ILE A 72 9.16 -15.01 9.43
C ILE A 72 9.26 -16.47 8.98
N SER A 73 8.28 -17.30 9.29
CA SER A 73 8.24 -18.67 8.74
C SER A 73 8.29 -18.63 7.22
N THR A 74 8.79 -19.69 6.61
CA THR A 74 8.65 -19.88 5.16
C THR A 74 7.18 -20.10 4.75
N THR A 75 6.25 -20.24 5.69
CA THR A 75 4.81 -20.46 5.42
C THR A 75 3.92 -19.42 6.14
N PRO A 76 4.17 -18.12 5.90
CA PRO A 76 3.49 -17.06 6.62
C PRO A 76 2.02 -16.98 6.26
N THR A 77 1.21 -16.55 7.23
CA THR A 77 -0.12 -16.01 6.94
C THR A 77 0.02 -14.50 6.83
N ILE A 78 -0.11 -13.97 5.61
CA ILE A 78 -0.02 -12.53 5.38
C ILE A 78 -1.42 -11.95 5.49
N LYS A 79 -1.60 -10.87 6.26
CA LYS A 79 -2.86 -10.15 6.42
C LYS A 79 -2.68 -8.68 6.10
N ILE A 80 -3.68 -8.11 5.45
CA ILE A 80 -3.74 -6.70 5.09
C ILE A 80 -5.11 -6.20 5.56
N ALA A 81 -5.12 -5.19 6.42
CA ALA A 81 -6.35 -4.53 6.84
C ALA A 81 -6.50 -3.20 6.13
N PHE A 82 -7.73 -2.87 5.77
CA PHE A 82 -8.08 -1.63 5.08
C PHE A 82 -8.96 -0.75 5.98
N GLU A 83 -8.85 0.57 5.82
CA GLU A 83 -9.74 1.52 6.52
C GLU A 83 -11.17 1.51 5.96
N LYS A 84 -11.34 0.97 4.74
CA LYS A 84 -12.60 0.90 4.01
C LYS A 84 -12.79 -0.51 3.46
N LYS A 85 -14.06 -0.88 3.24
CA LYS A 85 -14.41 -2.15 2.60
C LYS A 85 -13.83 -2.22 1.19
N ILE A 86 -13.29 -3.38 0.84
CA ILE A 86 -12.80 -3.72 -0.50
C ILE A 86 -13.64 -4.86 -1.10
N LYS A 87 -13.68 -4.95 -2.43
CA LYS A 87 -14.24 -6.10 -3.16
C LYS A 87 -13.15 -6.97 -3.79
N GLU A 88 -13.51 -8.21 -4.10
CA GLU A 88 -12.59 -9.25 -4.57
C GLU A 88 -11.87 -8.95 -5.88
N ASN A 89 -12.50 -8.16 -6.75
CA ASN A 89 -11.96 -7.76 -8.05
C ASN A 89 -11.28 -6.38 -8.04
N GLU A 90 -11.24 -5.69 -6.91
CA GLU A 90 -10.67 -4.34 -6.80
C GLU A 90 -9.19 -4.35 -6.43
N ILE A 91 -8.71 -5.42 -5.79
CA ILE A 91 -7.34 -5.54 -5.29
C ILE A 91 -6.60 -6.66 -6.03
N SER A 92 -5.41 -6.35 -6.52
CA SER A 92 -4.42 -7.33 -6.93
C SER A 92 -3.13 -7.15 -6.14
N LEU A 93 -2.32 -8.21 -6.04
CA LEU A 93 -1.02 -8.19 -5.37
C LEU A 93 0.09 -8.59 -6.33
N GLU A 94 1.22 -7.91 -6.21
CA GLU A 94 2.49 -8.31 -6.83
C GLU A 94 3.52 -8.57 -5.75
N THR A 95 4.34 -9.61 -5.92
CA THR A 95 5.35 -9.99 -4.94
C THR A 95 6.75 -10.03 -5.57
N VAL A 96 7.76 -9.66 -4.80
CA VAL A 96 9.17 -9.66 -5.23
C VAL A 96 10.03 -10.29 -4.13
N PRO A 97 10.66 -11.47 -4.33
CA PRO A 97 10.51 -12.31 -5.53
C PRO A 97 9.08 -12.83 -5.71
N ALA A 98 8.76 -13.24 -6.93
CA ALA A 98 7.44 -13.76 -7.27
C ALA A 98 7.20 -15.11 -6.55
N PHE A 99 6.03 -15.29 -5.96
CA PHE A 99 5.59 -16.59 -5.43
C PHE A 99 4.11 -16.83 -5.68
N ASN A 100 3.71 -18.10 -5.72
CA ASN A 100 2.32 -18.49 -5.92
C ASN A 100 1.55 -18.38 -4.59
N PHE A 101 0.41 -17.72 -4.60
CA PHE A 101 -0.44 -17.56 -3.42
C PHE A 101 -1.93 -17.72 -3.74
N SER A 102 -2.72 -17.78 -2.67
CA SER A 102 -4.18 -17.65 -2.68
C SER A 102 -4.59 -16.40 -1.90
N LEU A 103 -5.66 -15.78 -2.34
CA LEU A 103 -6.27 -14.61 -1.71
C LEU A 103 -7.61 -14.99 -1.11
N LYS A 104 -7.92 -14.41 0.05
CA LYS A 104 -9.24 -14.51 0.67
C LYS A 104 -9.60 -13.18 1.33
N ILE A 105 -10.70 -12.59 0.90
CA ILE A 105 -11.28 -11.43 1.58
C ILE A 105 -12.18 -11.90 2.72
N SER A 106 -12.18 -11.17 3.83
CA SER A 106 -13.08 -11.42 4.96
C SER A 106 -14.54 -11.11 4.58
N PRO A 107 -15.53 -11.76 5.23
CA PRO A 107 -16.94 -11.49 4.94
C PRO A 107 -17.37 -10.03 5.13
N ASP A 108 -16.71 -9.29 6.02
CA ASP A 108 -16.96 -7.86 6.27
C ASP A 108 -16.26 -6.93 5.26
N GLY A 109 -15.36 -7.45 4.43
CA GLY A 109 -14.64 -6.72 3.39
C GLY A 109 -13.46 -5.88 3.88
N TYR A 110 -13.05 -5.97 5.15
CA TYR A 110 -11.96 -5.13 5.70
C TYR A 110 -10.59 -5.79 5.72
N TYR A 111 -10.52 -7.10 5.53
CA TYR A 111 -9.29 -7.87 5.61
C TYR A 111 -9.05 -8.69 4.35
N LEU A 112 -7.81 -8.65 3.86
CA LEU A 112 -7.29 -9.54 2.83
C LEU A 112 -6.27 -10.47 3.46
N THR A 113 -6.51 -11.77 3.34
CA THR A 113 -5.55 -12.81 3.74
C THR A 113 -4.87 -13.37 2.50
N VAL A 114 -3.55 -13.43 2.54
CA VAL A 114 -2.70 -14.01 1.49
C VAL A 114 -2.00 -15.23 2.07
N SER A 115 -2.14 -16.37 1.39
CA SER A 115 -1.52 -17.63 1.81
C SER A 115 -0.66 -18.17 0.68
N PRO A 116 0.68 -18.26 0.85
CA PRO A 116 1.55 -18.95 -0.09
C PRO A 116 1.08 -20.38 -0.33
N LYS A 117 1.14 -20.83 -1.58
CA LYS A 117 0.76 -22.21 -1.98
C LYS A 117 1.89 -23.22 -1.73
N SER A 118 3.12 -22.73 -1.62
CA SER A 118 4.33 -23.48 -1.30
C SER A 118 5.17 -22.72 -0.29
N PRO A 119 6.08 -23.39 0.45
CA PRO A 119 7.06 -22.69 1.28
C PRO A 119 7.87 -21.67 0.49
N LEU A 120 8.06 -20.50 1.09
CA LEU A 120 8.95 -19.45 0.62
C LEU A 120 10.41 -19.84 0.85
N GLU A 121 11.33 -19.20 0.13
CA GLU A 121 12.76 -19.37 0.32
C GLU A 121 13.19 -18.83 1.69
N LYS A 122 14.19 -19.46 2.30
CA LYS A 122 14.75 -19.07 3.59
C LYS A 122 15.64 -17.84 3.46
N ASN A 123 15.70 -17.03 4.51
CA ASN A 123 16.57 -15.84 4.58
C ASN A 123 16.36 -14.88 3.39
N THR A 124 15.15 -14.88 2.81
CA THR A 124 14.83 -14.12 1.61
C THR A 124 13.92 -12.95 1.97
N LYS A 125 14.27 -11.76 1.47
CA LYS A 125 13.43 -10.56 1.62
C LYS A 125 12.35 -10.57 0.54
N TYR A 126 11.09 -10.59 0.99
CA TYR A 126 9.91 -10.52 0.14
C TYR A 126 9.26 -9.14 0.27
N GLN A 127 9.03 -8.47 -0.85
CA GLN A 127 8.21 -7.27 -0.96
C GLN A 127 6.83 -7.64 -1.47
N ILE A 128 5.79 -7.04 -0.89
CA ILE A 128 4.40 -7.15 -1.33
C ILE A 128 3.95 -5.76 -1.78
N ASN A 129 3.40 -5.67 -2.99
CA ASN A 129 2.78 -4.45 -3.52
C ASN A 129 1.27 -4.67 -3.60
N VAL A 130 0.50 -3.76 -3.01
CA VAL A 130 -0.96 -3.73 -3.10
C VAL A 130 -1.36 -2.80 -4.23
N ILE A 131 -2.13 -3.33 -5.18
CA ILE A 131 -2.55 -2.62 -6.38
C ILE A 131 -4.08 -2.53 -6.38
N PHE A 132 -4.59 -1.31 -6.55
CA PHE A 132 -6.00 -1.02 -6.71
C PHE A 132 -6.18 -0.35 -8.07
N GLU A 133 -7.03 -0.91 -8.94
CA GLU A 133 -7.30 -0.36 -10.28
C GLU A 133 -6.03 0.03 -11.07
N LYS A 134 -5.01 -0.85 -11.07
CA LYS A 134 -3.70 -0.65 -11.71
C LYS A 134 -2.79 0.42 -11.08
N VAL A 135 -3.20 1.00 -9.95
CA VAL A 135 -2.38 1.93 -9.17
C VAL A 135 -1.84 1.22 -7.93
N ARG A 136 -0.53 1.27 -7.71
CA ARG A 136 0.07 0.78 -6.47
C ARG A 136 -0.29 1.73 -5.33
N ILE A 137 -1.07 1.24 -4.37
CA ILE A 137 -1.55 2.03 -3.21
C ILE A 137 -0.72 1.80 -1.94
N TYR A 138 -0.02 0.67 -1.85
CA TYR A 138 0.79 0.34 -0.69
C TYR A 138 1.91 -0.64 -1.06
N ALA A 139 3.03 -0.58 -0.36
CA ALA A 139 4.11 -1.55 -0.50
C ALA A 139 4.85 -1.70 0.84
N TRP A 140 5.22 -2.93 1.18
CA TRP A 140 6.08 -3.23 2.32
C TRP A 140 6.86 -4.51 2.07
N SER A 141 7.76 -4.85 2.98
CA SER A 141 8.52 -6.09 2.88
C SER A 141 8.67 -6.79 4.22
N PHE A 142 9.06 -8.06 4.18
CA PHE A 142 9.46 -8.87 5.33
C PHE A 142 10.57 -9.82 4.91
N THR A 143 11.23 -10.47 5.87
CA THR A 143 12.32 -11.42 5.63
C THR A 143 12.00 -12.74 6.31
N THR A 144 12.03 -13.82 5.55
CA THR A 144 11.90 -15.18 6.07
C THR A 144 13.12 -15.57 6.91
N GLY A 145 12.92 -16.42 7.91
CA GLY A 145 13.99 -16.97 8.73
C GLY A 145 14.66 -18.18 8.10
N SER A 146 15.46 -18.88 8.90
CA SER A 146 16.20 -20.09 8.50
C SER A 146 15.39 -21.38 8.66
N LEU A 147 14.28 -21.34 9.40
CA LEU A 147 13.46 -22.53 9.68
C LEU A 147 12.56 -22.86 8.49
N GLU A 148 12.50 -24.15 8.14
CA GLU A 148 11.58 -24.68 7.12
C GLU A 148 10.57 -25.59 7.77
N ALA A 149 9.29 -25.37 7.47
CA ALA A 149 8.25 -26.33 7.79
C ALA A 149 7.43 -26.64 6.54
N ASP A 150 6.89 -27.85 6.49
CA ASP A 150 5.94 -28.24 5.47
C ASP A 150 4.67 -27.38 5.60
N ALA A 151 4.30 -26.70 4.51
CA ALA A 151 3.17 -25.77 4.49
C ALA A 151 1.84 -26.43 4.83
N GLN A 152 1.63 -27.67 4.40
CA GLN A 152 0.40 -28.41 4.65
C GLN A 152 0.31 -28.86 6.10
N ILE A 153 1.43 -29.28 6.70
CA ILE A 153 1.52 -29.61 8.12
C ILE A 153 1.27 -28.36 8.98
N VAL A 154 1.93 -27.24 8.68
CA VAL A 154 1.73 -25.98 9.42
C VAL A 154 0.29 -25.49 9.30
N LYS A 155 -0.31 -25.57 8.11
CA LYS A 155 -1.73 -25.24 7.91
C LYS A 155 -2.65 -26.12 8.75
N THR A 156 -2.37 -27.43 8.81
CA THR A 156 -3.12 -28.39 9.63
C THR A 156 -3.01 -28.03 11.11
N ILE A 157 -1.81 -27.72 11.60
CA ILE A 157 -1.60 -27.25 12.97
C ILE A 157 -2.41 -25.98 13.23
N LYS A 158 -2.25 -24.94 12.39
CA LYS A 158 -2.94 -23.64 12.54
C LYS A 158 -4.47 -23.79 12.60
N SER A 159 -5.06 -24.74 11.86
CA SER A 159 -6.51 -25.01 11.91
C SER A 159 -7.03 -25.63 13.21
N LYS A 160 -6.13 -26.18 14.04
CA LYS A 160 -6.47 -26.80 15.33
C LYS A 160 -6.16 -25.89 16.52
N LEU A 161 -5.83 -24.62 16.27
CA LEU A 161 -5.51 -23.65 17.31
C LEU A 161 -6.72 -22.71 17.59
N PRO A 162 -6.89 -22.24 18.84
CA PRO A 162 -6.09 -22.60 20.01
C PRO A 162 -6.31 -24.05 20.44
N TYR A 163 -5.29 -24.68 21.01
CA TYR A 163 -5.37 -26.02 21.58
C TYR A 163 -5.10 -25.98 23.08
N TYR A 164 -5.89 -26.70 23.85
CA TYR A 164 -5.78 -26.82 25.31
C TYR A 164 -5.56 -28.29 25.65
N GLY A 165 -4.36 -28.60 26.14
CA GLY A 165 -4.00 -29.89 26.67
C GLY A 165 -3.97 -29.87 28.18
N ASP A 166 -3.72 -31.04 28.77
CA ASP A 166 -3.46 -31.15 30.20
C ASP A 166 -2.13 -30.47 30.53
N HIS A 167 -2.17 -29.40 31.33
CA HIS A 167 -1.02 -28.57 31.74
C HIS A 167 -0.29 -27.78 30.63
N PHE A 168 -0.88 -27.65 29.43
CA PHE A 168 -0.36 -26.75 28.41
C PHE A 168 -1.45 -26.22 27.47
N SER A 169 -1.20 -25.06 26.86
CA SER A 169 -1.99 -24.56 25.74
C SER A 169 -1.09 -24.07 24.61
N ILE A 170 -1.61 -24.14 23.39
CA ILE A 170 -0.92 -23.71 22.18
C ILE A 170 -1.79 -22.70 21.47
N SER A 171 -1.20 -21.57 21.12
CA SER A 171 -1.82 -20.54 20.30
C SER A 171 -0.84 -20.06 19.24
N TYR A 172 -1.32 -19.28 18.29
CA TYR A 172 -0.51 -18.73 17.21
C TYR A 172 -0.86 -17.26 17.01
N ALA A 173 0.15 -16.39 16.97
CA ALA A 173 -0.04 -15.00 16.58
C ALA A 173 0.49 -14.76 15.16
N GLY A 174 -0.42 -14.35 14.27
CA GLY A 174 -0.09 -13.97 12.90
C GLY A 174 0.90 -12.80 12.83
N SER A 175 0.78 -11.84 13.76
CA SER A 175 1.65 -10.66 13.82
C SER A 175 3.12 -10.98 13.94
N THR A 176 3.46 -12.04 14.67
CA THR A 176 4.86 -12.47 14.87
C THR A 176 5.21 -13.72 14.10
N ASP A 177 4.21 -14.41 13.53
CA ASP A 177 4.33 -15.75 12.96
C ASP A 177 4.99 -16.74 13.93
N LYS A 178 4.52 -16.70 15.19
CA LYS A 178 5.04 -17.52 16.30
C LYS A 178 3.95 -18.37 16.90
N PHE A 179 4.32 -19.59 17.27
CA PHE A 179 3.53 -20.47 18.12
C PHE A 179 3.89 -20.16 19.56
N PHE A 180 2.88 -19.85 20.36
CA PHE A 180 3.03 -19.62 21.79
C PHE A 180 2.55 -20.86 22.52
N VAL A 181 3.46 -21.46 23.28
CA VAL A 181 3.20 -22.67 24.06
C VAL A 181 3.27 -22.27 25.52
N THR A 182 2.12 -22.18 26.16
CA THR A 182 2.00 -21.87 27.58
C THR A 182 1.99 -23.19 28.34
N ILE A 183 2.84 -23.36 29.35
CA ILE A 183 2.97 -24.59 30.13
C ILE A 183 2.99 -24.28 31.62
N ASP A 184 2.50 -25.23 32.43
CA ASP A 184 2.61 -25.16 33.88
C ASP A 184 4.08 -25.08 34.32
N ALA A 185 4.33 -24.32 35.37
CA ALA A 185 5.66 -24.05 35.87
C ALA A 185 6.35 -25.29 36.46
N LYS A 186 5.62 -26.35 36.83
CA LYS A 186 6.20 -27.56 37.45
C LYS A 186 5.36 -28.81 37.18
N PRO A 187 5.93 -29.91 36.63
CA PRO A 187 7.29 -30.03 36.06
C PRO A 187 7.40 -29.53 34.60
N VAL A 188 8.21 -28.49 34.36
CA VAL A 188 8.41 -27.84 33.05
C VAL A 188 8.72 -28.84 31.92
N GLU A 189 9.72 -29.70 32.10
CA GLU A 189 10.17 -30.61 31.04
C GLU A 189 9.10 -31.61 30.62
N THR A 190 8.28 -32.07 31.56
CA THR A 190 7.16 -32.98 31.28
C THR A 190 6.12 -32.30 30.38
N TYR A 191 5.73 -31.08 30.71
CA TYR A 191 4.69 -30.36 29.96
C TYR A 191 5.21 -29.81 28.63
N LYS A 192 6.48 -29.42 28.57
CA LYS A 192 7.18 -29.12 27.32
C LYS A 192 7.15 -30.35 26.39
N LYS A 193 7.50 -31.54 26.90
CA LYS A 193 7.46 -32.79 26.13
C LYS A 193 6.04 -33.13 25.67
N ALA A 194 5.03 -32.90 26.50
CA ALA A 194 3.62 -33.10 26.13
C ALA A 194 3.19 -32.18 24.97
N ALA A 195 3.56 -30.90 25.01
CA ALA A 195 3.30 -29.97 23.91
C ALA A 195 4.01 -30.37 22.61
N LEU A 196 5.27 -30.82 22.69
CA LEU A 196 6.01 -31.32 21.53
C LEU A 196 5.43 -32.63 20.97
N ALA A 197 4.93 -33.51 21.83
CA ALA A 197 4.22 -34.71 21.41
C ALA A 197 2.93 -34.36 20.66
N TRP A 198 2.23 -33.30 21.08
CA TRP A 198 1.08 -32.80 20.33
C TRP A 198 1.46 -32.33 18.92
N PHE A 199 2.51 -31.52 18.75
CA PHE A 199 2.98 -31.13 17.40
C PHE A 199 3.36 -32.35 16.54
N THR A 200 4.02 -33.33 17.16
CA THR A 200 4.39 -34.59 16.48
C THR A 200 3.14 -35.36 16.03
N SER A 201 2.08 -35.39 16.85
CA SER A 201 0.80 -36.01 16.48
C SER A 201 0.07 -35.27 15.33
N GLN A 202 0.44 -34.02 15.04
CA GLN A 202 -0.01 -33.28 13.87
C GLN A 202 0.88 -33.49 12.63
N GLY A 203 1.88 -34.37 12.72
CA GLY A 203 2.84 -34.66 11.66
C GLY A 203 4.13 -33.84 11.71
N LEU A 204 4.28 -32.91 12.65
CA LEU A 204 5.47 -32.06 12.74
C LEU A 204 6.49 -32.62 13.74
N SER A 205 7.42 -33.44 13.24
CA SER A 205 8.58 -33.88 14.01
C SER A 205 9.59 -32.74 14.18
N ASN A 206 10.32 -32.75 15.31
CA ASN A 206 11.35 -31.76 15.64
C ASN A 206 10.85 -30.30 15.55
N ALA A 207 9.64 -30.03 16.06
CA ALA A 207 8.95 -28.76 15.88
C ALA A 207 9.79 -27.52 16.21
N GLU A 208 10.61 -27.56 17.27
CA GLU A 208 11.50 -26.44 17.67
C GLU A 208 12.54 -26.05 16.60
N THR A 209 12.84 -26.96 15.66
CA THR A 209 13.78 -26.72 14.56
C THR A 209 13.09 -26.39 13.23
N LYS A 210 11.75 -26.38 13.22
CA LYS A 210 10.93 -26.25 12.00
C LYS A 210 10.03 -25.02 12.06
N ILE A 211 9.58 -24.64 13.24
CA ILE A 211 8.70 -23.49 13.47
C ILE A 211 9.21 -22.64 14.64
N ASN A 212 8.83 -21.37 14.64
CA ASN A 212 9.14 -20.46 15.74
C ASN A 212 8.22 -20.76 16.94
N ILE A 213 8.74 -21.47 17.94
CA ILE A 213 8.04 -21.76 19.20
C ILE A 213 8.57 -20.84 20.30
N PHE A 214 7.66 -20.22 21.04
CA PHE A 214 7.97 -19.44 22.23
C PHE A 214 7.23 -20.03 23.43
N TYR A 215 7.97 -20.35 24.50
CA TYR A 215 7.41 -20.95 25.70
C TYR A 215 7.11 -19.90 26.78
N TYR A 216 5.93 -19.99 27.39
CA TYR A 216 5.55 -19.22 28.57
C TYR A 216 5.33 -20.16 29.76
N LEU A 217 5.98 -19.88 30.88
CA LEU A 217 5.76 -20.60 32.13
C LEU A 217 4.71 -19.86 32.95
N VAL A 218 3.66 -20.57 33.38
CA VAL A 218 2.57 -20.00 34.19
C VAL A 218 2.25 -20.92 35.37
N GLY A 219 1.52 -20.40 36.38
CA GLY A 219 1.13 -21.20 37.54
C GLY A 219 0.12 -22.31 37.22
N ASN A 220 -0.79 -22.04 36.26
CA ASN A 220 -1.74 -23.01 35.70
C ASN A 220 -2.04 -22.58 34.26
N ALA A 221 -1.71 -23.45 33.30
CA ALA A 221 -1.84 -23.28 31.86
C ALA A 221 -3.10 -23.96 31.31
N ALA A 222 -3.71 -24.87 32.09
CA ALA A 222 -4.99 -25.45 31.77
C ALA A 222 -6.10 -24.43 32.11
N HIS A 223 -6.77 -23.95 31.09
CA HIS A 223 -7.93 -23.05 31.17
C HIS A 223 -9.10 -23.68 30.45
#